data_AF-A0AA42RYD7-F1
#
_entry.id   AF-A0AA42RYD7-F1
#
_cell.length_a   1.000
_cell.length_b   1.000
_cell.length_c   1.000
_cell.angle_alpha   90.00
_cell.angle_beta   90.00
_cell.angle_gamma   90.00
#
_symmetry.space_group_name_H-M   'P 1'
#
loop_
_entity.id
_entity.type
_entity.pdbx_description
1 polymer ?
#
loop_
_entity_poly.entity_id
_entity_poly.type
_entity_poly.pdbx_seq_one_letter_code
_entity_poly.pdbx_strand_id
1 'polypeptide(L)'
;MSRLMMAVAAGLLLAGCAHDPDIRSGRDNTFGMTSKSPPEYLNCVKAELPDTAKTYVVQNQDALELFVASTDPTKAEGLVKVQGAGGRQQFSAYQRDAWYDKGRLLDAALMCSRV
;
A
#
# COMPACT_ATOMS: atom_id res chain seq x y z
N MET A 1 47.34 -10.73 -22.15
CA MET A 1 46.13 -10.43 -22.95
C MET A 1 45.26 -11.68 -22.97
N SER A 2 44.38 -11.82 -21.98
CA SER A 2 43.00 -11.27 -22.01
C SER A 2 42.05 -12.10 -22.87
N ARG A 3 41.71 -13.32 -22.43
CA ARG A 3 40.49 -14.00 -22.92
C ARG A 3 39.73 -14.78 -21.85
N LEU A 4 40.39 -15.31 -20.81
CA LEU A 4 39.67 -16.05 -19.74
C LEU A 4 39.02 -15.17 -18.66
N MET A 5 39.42 -13.90 -18.52
CA MET A 5 38.81 -13.00 -17.52
C MET A 5 37.46 -12.41 -17.95
N MET A 6 37.01 -12.63 -19.19
CA MET A 6 35.81 -11.99 -19.74
C MET A 6 34.55 -12.87 -19.72
N ALA A 7 34.63 -14.08 -19.17
CA ALA A 7 33.50 -15.00 -19.09
C ALA A 7 32.83 -15.07 -17.70
N VAL A 8 33.47 -14.54 -16.65
CA VAL A 8 32.95 -14.64 -15.26
C VAL A 8 32.05 -13.47 -14.87
N ALA A 9 32.05 -12.38 -15.63
CA ALA A 9 31.30 -11.16 -15.28
C ALA A 9 29.82 -11.15 -15.76
N ALA A 10 29.40 -12.09 -16.60
CA ALA A 10 28.06 -12.06 -17.23
C ALA A 10 26.95 -12.79 -16.42
N GLY A 11 27.30 -13.51 -15.36
CA GLY A 11 26.35 -14.37 -14.62
C GLY A 11 25.60 -13.70 -13.45
N LEU A 12 25.95 -12.46 -13.09
CA LEU A 12 25.53 -11.86 -11.81
C LEU A 12 24.27 -10.97 -11.88
N LEU A 13 23.57 -10.90 -13.02
CA LEU A 13 22.41 -10.00 -13.20
C LEU A 13 21.03 -10.66 -13.05
N LEU A 14 20.95 -11.90 -12.55
CA LEU A 14 19.67 -12.59 -12.32
C LEU A 14 19.19 -12.58 -10.85
N ALA A 15 19.70 -11.69 -10.01
CA ALA A 15 19.08 -11.41 -8.72
C ALA A 15 17.84 -10.51 -8.93
N GLY A 16 16.78 -11.07 -9.50
CA GLY A 16 15.44 -10.45 -9.53
C GLY A 16 14.81 -10.51 -8.14
N CYS A 17 15.41 -9.85 -7.17
CA CYS A 17 14.90 -9.78 -5.80
C CYS A 17 14.21 -8.43 -5.59
N ALA A 18 12.95 -8.34 -6.01
CA ALA A 18 12.06 -7.27 -5.58
C ALA A 18 10.61 -7.76 -5.62
N HIS A 19 10.35 -8.93 -5.04
CA HIS A 19 9.00 -9.30 -4.67
C HIS A 19 8.86 -9.00 -3.18
N ASP A 20 8.38 -7.80 -2.85
CA ASP A 20 8.04 -7.44 -1.47
C ASP A 20 6.94 -8.40 -1.03
N PRO A 21 7.19 -9.38 -0.13
CA PRO A 21 6.18 -10.35 0.19
C PRO A 21 5.01 -9.63 0.86
N ASP A 22 5.24 -8.74 1.82
CA ASP A 22 4.17 -7.96 2.46
C ASP A 22 3.89 -6.64 1.72
N ILE A 23 2.61 -6.33 1.50
CA ILE A 23 2.13 -5.04 0.93
C ILE A 23 2.75 -3.82 1.63
N ARG A 24 3.03 -3.90 2.93
CA ARG A 24 3.63 -2.83 3.74
C ARG A 24 5.09 -2.56 3.44
N SER A 25 5.77 -3.51 2.78
CA SER A 25 7.15 -3.32 2.32
C SER A 25 7.20 -2.67 0.93
N GLY A 26 6.05 -2.51 0.27
CA GLY A 26 5.96 -1.95 -1.08
C GLY A 26 6.46 -0.52 -1.18
N ARG A 27 7.16 -0.23 -2.27
CA ARG A 27 7.71 1.10 -2.58
C ARG A 27 6.64 2.17 -2.78
N ASP A 28 5.48 1.79 -3.31
CA ASP A 28 4.42 2.73 -3.64
C ASP A 28 3.48 2.89 -2.43
N ASN A 29 3.70 3.99 -1.70
CA ASN A 29 3.01 4.29 -0.47
C ASN A 29 2.85 5.79 -0.25
N THR A 30 1.93 6.16 0.64
CA THR A 30 1.75 7.53 1.11
C THR A 30 1.32 7.53 2.58
N PHE A 31 1.64 8.62 3.28
CA PHE A 31 1.39 8.76 4.72
C PHE A 31 0.93 10.17 5.02
N GLY A 32 0.18 10.33 6.11
CA GLY A 32 -0.21 11.65 6.58
C GLY A 32 -1.06 11.62 7.82
N MET A 33 -1.72 12.75 8.06
CA MET A 33 -2.65 12.92 9.16
C MET A 33 -4.03 13.30 8.63
N THR A 34 -5.08 12.95 9.35
CA THR A 34 -6.46 13.39 9.10
C THR A 34 -7.15 13.74 10.41
N SER A 35 -8.12 14.65 10.37
CA SER A 35 -9.01 14.93 11.51
C SER A 35 -10.25 14.05 11.53
N LYS A 36 -10.52 13.30 10.45
CA LYS A 36 -11.65 12.37 10.36
C LYS A 36 -11.44 11.20 11.32
N SER A 37 -12.52 10.66 11.88
CA SER A 37 -12.42 9.43 12.67
C SER A 37 -11.97 8.25 11.78
N PRO A 38 -11.37 7.19 12.34
CA PRO A 38 -10.93 6.03 11.55
C PRO A 38 -12.03 5.44 10.64
N PRO A 39 -13.28 5.24 11.09
CA PRO A 39 -14.34 4.73 10.22
C PRO A 39 -14.74 5.73 9.12
N GLU A 40 -14.86 7.02 9.43
CA GLU A 40 -15.19 8.05 8.43
C GLU A 40 -14.12 8.15 7.35
N TYR A 41 -12.85 8.12 7.75
CA TYR A 41 -11.72 8.17 6.84
C TYR A 41 -11.71 6.97 5.89
N LEU A 42 -11.83 5.73 6.41
CA LEU A 42 -11.83 4.54 5.56
C LEU A 42 -13.07 4.44 4.68
N ASN A 43 -14.23 4.92 5.14
CA ASN A 43 -15.44 4.97 4.31
C ASN A 43 -15.27 5.93 3.12
N CYS A 44 -14.64 7.09 3.34
CA CYS A 44 -14.27 7.99 2.25
C CYS A 44 -13.35 7.27 1.25
N VAL A 45 -12.25 6.67 1.72
CA VAL A 45 -11.30 5.97 0.84
C VAL A 45 -11.98 4.87 0.05
N LYS A 46 -12.83 4.07 0.70
CA LYS A 46 -13.57 2.99 0.05
C LYS A 46 -14.52 3.50 -1.04
N ALA A 47 -15.15 4.66 -0.84
CA ALA A 47 -16.08 5.24 -1.81
C ALA A 47 -15.39 5.74 -3.09
N GLU A 48 -14.08 6.03 -3.03
CA GLU A 48 -13.28 6.43 -4.21
C GLU A 48 -12.76 5.25 -5.03
N LEU A 49 -12.88 4.02 -4.49
CA LEU A 49 -12.51 2.82 -5.22
C LEU A 49 -13.61 2.41 -6.20
N PRO A 50 -13.29 1.68 -7.27
CA PRO A 50 -14.32 1.12 -8.14
C PRO A 50 -15.33 0.28 -7.35
N ASP A 51 -16.61 0.34 -7.71
CA ASP A 51 -17.66 -0.49 -7.08
C ASP A 51 -17.37 -2.00 -7.17
N THR A 52 -16.55 -2.41 -8.14
CA THR A 52 -16.11 -3.80 -8.33
C THR A 52 -14.94 -4.21 -7.43
N ALA A 53 -14.29 -3.26 -6.75
CA ALA A 53 -13.17 -3.53 -5.86
C ALA A 53 -13.65 -4.30 -4.63
N LYS A 54 -13.03 -5.46 -4.37
CA LYS A 54 -13.26 -6.21 -3.14
C LYS A 54 -12.47 -5.57 -2.02
N THR A 55 -13.17 -5.14 -0.96
CA THR A 55 -12.53 -4.50 0.20
C THR A 55 -12.91 -5.18 1.49
N TYR A 56 -11.98 -5.24 2.44
CA TYR A 56 -12.17 -5.83 3.76
C TYR A 56 -11.71 -4.84 4.83
N VAL A 57 -12.58 -4.54 5.80
CA VAL A 57 -12.20 -3.72 6.96
C VAL A 57 -11.86 -4.65 8.12
N VAL A 58 -10.68 -4.47 8.69
CA VAL A 58 -10.15 -5.29 9.79
C VAL A 58 -9.74 -4.36 10.93
N GLN A 59 -10.25 -4.63 12.14
CA GLN A 59 -9.73 -4.02 13.36
C GLN A 59 -8.48 -4.80 13.80
N ASN A 60 -7.35 -4.11 13.91
CA ASN A 60 -6.09 -4.71 14.33
C ASN A 60 -5.44 -3.83 15.40
N GLN A 61 -5.43 -4.31 16.65
CA GLN A 61 -4.95 -3.54 17.80
C GLN A 61 -5.61 -2.15 17.84
N ASP A 62 -4.81 -1.09 17.82
CA ASP A 62 -5.24 0.31 17.87
C ASP A 62 -5.45 0.93 16.47
N ALA A 63 -5.50 0.09 15.42
CA ALA A 63 -5.65 0.51 14.04
C ALA A 63 -6.87 -0.11 13.37
N LEU A 64 -7.49 0.66 12.49
CA LEU A 64 -8.48 0.17 11.54
C LEU A 64 -7.81 0.08 10.17
N GLU A 65 -7.90 -1.09 9.54
CA GLU A 65 -7.27 -1.39 8.26
C GLU A 65 -8.32 -1.67 7.18
N LEU A 66 -8.17 -1.08 6.00
CA LEU A 66 -8.91 -1.38 4.78
C LEU A 66 -7.98 -2.13 3.82
N PHE A 67 -8.22 -3.41 3.61
CA PHE A 67 -7.52 -4.22 2.62
C PHE A 67 -8.28 -4.24 1.30
N VAL A 68 -7.55 -4.25 0.18
CA VAL A 68 -8.07 -4.44 -1.17
C VAL A 68 -7.68 -5.81 -1.70
N ALA A 69 -8.63 -6.50 -2.32
CA ALA A 69 -8.56 -7.85 -2.90
C ALA A 69 -8.34 -9.01 -1.92
N SER A 70 -7.52 -8.86 -0.87
CA SER A 70 -7.21 -9.90 0.11
C SER A 70 -6.79 -9.33 1.46
N THR A 71 -7.16 -9.99 2.56
CA THR A 71 -6.63 -9.70 3.92
C THR A 71 -5.28 -10.36 4.19
N ASP A 72 -4.84 -11.29 3.34
CA ASP A 72 -3.47 -11.83 3.36
C ASP A 72 -2.53 -10.73 2.81
N PRO A 73 -1.63 -10.17 3.64
CA PRO A 73 -0.78 -9.05 3.22
C PRO A 73 0.16 -9.41 2.07
N THR A 74 0.36 -10.71 1.82
CA THR A 74 1.14 -11.18 0.68
C THR A 74 0.39 -11.23 -0.64
N LYS A 75 -0.93 -11.12 -0.58
CA LYS A 75 -1.83 -11.16 -1.74
C LYS A 75 -2.70 -9.90 -1.86
N ALA A 76 -2.65 -9.02 -0.88
CA ALA A 76 -3.35 -7.75 -0.93
C ALA A 76 -2.80 -6.92 -2.10
N GLU A 77 -3.71 -6.28 -2.84
CA GLU A 77 -3.38 -5.31 -3.89
C GLU A 77 -3.17 -3.91 -3.29
N GLY A 78 -3.81 -3.66 -2.15
CA GLY A 78 -3.69 -2.40 -1.42
C GLY A 78 -4.09 -2.52 0.04
N LEU A 79 -3.57 -1.60 0.84
CA LEU A 79 -3.82 -1.51 2.27
C LEU A 79 -3.88 -0.03 2.67
N VAL A 80 -4.93 0.36 3.38
CA VAL A 80 -4.97 1.64 4.10
C VAL A 80 -5.15 1.36 5.58
N LYS A 81 -4.21 1.83 6.39
CA LYS A 81 -4.27 1.75 7.85
C LYS A 81 -4.47 3.14 8.41
N VAL A 82 -5.35 3.27 9.38
CA VAL A 82 -5.56 4.49 10.16
C VAL A 82 -5.57 4.17 11.64
N GLN A 83 -4.86 4.96 12.43
CA GLN A 83 -4.70 4.76 13.87
C GLN A 83 -4.47 6.10 14.57
N GLY A 84 -4.81 6.18 15.85
CA GLY A 84 -4.61 7.39 16.66
C GLY A 84 -5.76 7.67 17.62
N ALA A 85 -5.63 8.79 18.33
CA ALA A 85 -6.58 9.24 19.35
C ALA A 85 -6.65 10.77 19.38
N GLY A 86 -7.70 11.32 19.99
CA GLY A 86 -7.76 12.77 20.29
C GLY A 86 -7.93 13.68 19.07
N GLY A 87 -8.76 13.28 18.09
CA GLY A 87 -9.14 14.16 16.97
C GLY A 87 -8.08 14.33 15.87
N ARG A 88 -6.94 13.62 15.96
CA ARG A 88 -5.93 13.59 14.90
C ARG A 88 -5.45 12.15 14.70
N GLN A 89 -5.75 11.59 13.53
CA GLN A 89 -5.41 10.22 13.15
C GLN A 89 -4.23 10.22 12.19
N GLN A 90 -3.31 9.28 12.34
CA GLN A 90 -2.27 9.01 11.36
C GLN A 90 -2.79 7.95 10.38
N PHE A 91 -2.54 8.15 9.09
CA PHE A 91 -2.81 7.13 8.09
C PHE A 91 -1.55 6.74 7.32
N SER A 92 -1.58 5.50 6.80
CA SER A 92 -0.63 4.97 5.84
C SER A 92 -1.40 4.21 4.75
N ALA A 93 -1.10 4.46 3.49
CA ALA A 93 -1.64 3.71 2.37
C ALA A 93 -0.49 3.08 1.57
N TYR A 94 -0.68 1.84 1.15
CA TYR A 94 0.27 1.04 0.39
C TYR A 94 -0.44 0.41 -0.79
N GLN A 95 0.28 0.29 -1.90
CA GLN A 95 -0.29 -0.27 -3.10
C GLN A 95 0.75 -1.06 -3.90
N ARG A 96 0.42 -2.30 -4.29
CA ARG A 96 1.39 -3.21 -4.90
C ARG A 96 1.75 -2.85 -6.34
N ASP A 97 0.73 -2.50 -7.12
CA ASP A 97 0.84 -2.25 -8.56
C ASP A 97 0.34 -0.84 -8.91
N ALA A 98 0.77 0.17 -8.16
CA ALA A 98 0.34 1.57 -8.35
C ALA A 98 0.62 2.09 -9.77
N TRP A 99 1.62 1.53 -10.46
CA TRP A 99 1.87 1.86 -11.87
C TRP A 99 0.69 1.50 -12.79
N TYR A 100 0.04 0.35 -12.55
CA TYR A 100 -1.01 -0.17 -13.44
C TYR A 100 -2.32 0.62 -13.31
N ASP A 101 -2.71 0.97 -12.09
CA ASP A 101 -3.96 1.69 -11.82
C ASP A 101 -3.77 3.20 -11.60
N LYS A 102 -2.52 3.68 -11.78
CA LYS A 102 -2.07 5.07 -11.58
C LYS A 102 -2.13 5.55 -10.13
N GLY A 103 -1.97 4.66 -9.16
CA GLY A 103 -1.86 5.00 -7.74
C GLY A 103 -3.19 5.43 -7.14
N ARG A 104 -4.31 4.94 -7.68
CA ARG A 104 -5.66 5.38 -7.32
C ARG A 104 -5.92 5.28 -5.82
N LEU A 105 -5.48 4.20 -5.17
CA LEU A 105 -5.68 4.04 -3.73
C LEU A 105 -4.88 5.08 -2.93
N LEU A 106 -3.67 5.39 -3.38
CA LEU A 106 -2.79 6.40 -2.75
C LEU A 106 -3.40 7.80 -2.91
N ASP A 107 -3.92 8.11 -4.09
CA ASP A 107 -4.63 9.37 -4.36
C ASP A 107 -5.91 9.50 -3.53
N ALA A 108 -6.71 8.43 -3.44
CA ALA A 108 -7.90 8.38 -2.59
C ALA A 108 -7.55 8.63 -1.12
N ALA A 109 -6.49 7.98 -0.61
CA ALA A 109 -6.01 8.19 0.76
C ALA A 109 -5.62 9.66 1.01
N LEU A 110 -4.86 10.27 0.09
CA LEU A 110 -4.48 11.68 0.20
C LEU A 110 -5.68 12.62 0.10
N MET A 111 -6.62 12.37 -0.81
CA MET A 111 -7.82 13.17 -0.97
C MET A 111 -8.68 13.12 0.29
N CYS A 112 -8.98 11.91 0.78
CA CYS A 112 -9.80 11.69 1.97
C CYS A 112 -9.15 12.15 3.28
N SER A 113 -7.83 12.39 3.28
CA SER A 113 -7.14 12.92 4.46
C SER A 113 -7.51 14.38 4.75
N ARG A 114 -7.90 15.11 3.69
CA ARG A 114 -8.26 16.53 3.75
C ARG A 114 -9.60 16.71 4.44
N VAL A 115 -9.71 17.83 5.16
CA VAL A 115 -10.89 18.18 5.95
C VAL A 115 -12.04 18.52 5.04
#